data_AF-A0AA94HHB2-F1
#
_entry.id   AF-A0AA94HHB2-F1
#
_cell.length_a   1.000
_cell.length_b   1.000
_cell.length_c   1.000
_cell.angle_alpha   90.00
_cell.angle_beta   90.00
_cell.angle_gamma   90.00
#
_symmetry.space_group_name_H-M   'P 1'
#
loop_
_entity.id
_entity.type
_entity.pdbx_description
1 polymer ?
#
loop_
_entity_poly.entity_id
_entity_poly.type
_entity_poly.pdbx_seq_one_letter_code
_entity_poly.pdbx_strand_id
1 'polypeptide(L)'
;MKRSIGSIFIFSIIIFATIGYNNAFSDLEEHSIVKASESNENTNEEVSEEEETTSASDLFDQVKNNEPTSERISALEDIGMHYYWHGGDIKEAEEEIFSGISLHGDYDVVEEAFRQATVLDPYDLDLKYSLASAQILQQKIPEALATYEEILAHKPDHFEAQLMHAVYSKVEGDEESYEAGFKKLHEVDNERAEEYKERVNKVEDIQSVSLNTEVPQDLPKENHAFVVLGYALSDEGEMEETLLERLKVAKKAAEAYPDSKIIVSGGVPKEGITEADVMHEWLIVEGIDKDRIFKEDLATDTVENGLFSMDILEAQEVKDMTLITSASHMRRALVVFGDVNHMMENTDKNAGERDISHIAYMDYDTQEEAQEFSKDEEIVVYRDLIRASGIWSYPGLQR
;
A
#
# COMPACT_ATOMS: atom_id res chain seq x y z
N MET A 1 22.79 -19.78 44.07
CA MET A 1 23.48 -21.03 43.66
C MET A 1 22.39 -22.00 43.21
N LYS A 2 22.12 -22.26 41.91
CA LYS A 2 22.76 -21.94 40.61
C LYS A 2 21.70 -21.27 39.68
N ARG A 3 22.03 -20.22 38.89
CA ARG A 3 22.16 -20.18 37.39
C ARG A 3 21.00 -20.90 36.63
N SER A 4 20.15 -20.19 35.86
CA SER A 4 20.35 -19.67 34.47
C SER A 4 20.40 -20.84 33.46
N ILE A 5 19.73 -20.92 32.30
CA ILE A 5 19.41 -20.02 31.15
C ILE A 5 18.01 -20.47 30.59
N GLY A 6 17.18 -19.73 29.82
CA GLY A 6 17.27 -18.34 29.31
C GLY A 6 17.25 -18.21 27.77
N SER A 7 16.14 -18.50 27.06
CA SER A 7 16.06 -18.49 25.58
C SER A 7 14.97 -17.58 25.02
N ILE A 8 15.40 -16.50 24.38
CA ILE A 8 14.63 -15.63 23.49
C ILE A 8 14.78 -16.19 22.06
N PHE A 9 13.69 -16.26 21.29
CA PHE A 9 13.75 -16.54 19.86
C PHE A 9 13.80 -15.21 19.10
N ILE A 10 14.89 -14.97 18.37
CA ILE A 10 14.99 -13.94 17.33
C ILE A 10 15.18 -14.70 16.01
N PHE A 11 14.27 -14.49 15.07
CA PHE A 11 14.45 -14.92 13.69
C PHE A 11 15.12 -13.79 12.91
N SER A 12 16.38 -13.99 12.53
CA SER A 12 17.05 -13.17 11.52
C SER A 12 17.16 -14.00 10.25
N ILE A 13 16.39 -13.65 9.22
CA ILE A 13 16.50 -14.26 7.89
C ILE A 13 17.47 -13.38 7.08
N ILE A 14 18.64 -13.93 6.76
CA ILE A 14 19.59 -13.32 5.83
C ILE A 14 19.48 -14.09 4.51
N ILE A 15 19.04 -13.42 3.45
CA ILE A 15 19.05 -13.97 2.09
C ILE A 15 20.34 -13.55 1.41
N PHE A 16 21.19 -14.52 1.06
CA PHE A 16 22.29 -14.35 0.11
C PHE A 16 22.01 -15.24 -1.10
N ALA A 17 21.64 -14.63 -2.22
CA ALA A 17 21.53 -15.31 -3.51
C ALA A 17 22.83 -15.12 -4.31
N THR A 18 23.48 -16.19 -4.76
CA THR A 18 24.60 -16.09 -5.71
C THR A 18 24.74 -17.33 -6.60
N ILE A 19 24.28 -17.20 -7.85
CA ILE A 19 24.85 -17.77 -9.09
C ILE A 19 25.11 -19.29 -9.13
N GLY A 20 24.12 -20.00 -9.69
CA GLY A 20 24.18 -20.98 -10.80
C GLY A 20 25.37 -21.94 -11.01
N TYR A 21 25.03 -23.20 -11.34
CA TYR A 21 25.86 -24.04 -12.23
C TYR A 21 25.01 -25.02 -13.06
N ASN A 22 25.58 -25.43 -14.20
CA ASN A 22 24.88 -26.09 -15.31
C ASN A 22 25.11 -27.62 -15.32
N ASN A 23 24.19 -28.37 -15.94
CA ASN A 23 24.32 -29.73 -16.51
C ASN A 23 25.09 -30.83 -15.75
N ALA A 24 24.37 -31.91 -15.37
CA ALA A 24 24.65 -33.28 -15.86
C ALA A 24 23.66 -34.30 -15.27
N PHE A 25 22.86 -34.95 -16.12
CA PHE A 25 22.50 -36.38 -15.95
C PHE A 25 22.06 -36.96 -17.31
N SER A 26 22.96 -37.68 -17.96
CA SER A 26 22.66 -38.59 -19.05
C SER A 26 22.29 -39.97 -18.50
N ASP A 27 21.84 -40.85 -19.40
CA ASP A 27 21.78 -42.30 -19.24
C ASP A 27 20.68 -42.87 -18.33
N LEU A 28 19.56 -43.23 -18.95
CA LEU A 28 19.01 -44.60 -18.82
C LEU A 28 18.41 -45.05 -20.17
N GLU A 29 18.62 -46.32 -20.50
CA GLU A 29 18.52 -46.85 -21.86
C GLU A 29 17.10 -47.20 -22.34
N GLU A 30 17.00 -47.36 -23.66
CA GLU A 30 15.89 -47.89 -24.45
C GLU A 30 15.18 -49.12 -23.83
N HIS A 31 13.88 -49.27 -24.05
CA HIS A 31 13.33 -50.48 -24.70
C HIS A 31 11.88 -50.36 -25.19
N SER A 32 11.56 -51.16 -26.21
CA SER A 32 10.23 -51.43 -26.80
C SER A 32 9.58 -50.37 -27.73
N ILE A 33 10.05 -50.35 -28.98
CA ILE A 33 9.25 -49.90 -30.13
C ILE A 33 8.25 -51.02 -30.50
N VAL A 34 6.95 -50.71 -30.58
CA VAL A 34 6.00 -51.45 -31.42
C VAL A 34 5.24 -50.45 -32.28
N LYS A 35 5.27 -50.66 -33.61
CA LYS A 35 4.58 -49.82 -34.58
C LYS A 35 3.07 -50.06 -34.55
N ALA A 36 2.31 -48.98 -34.60
CA ALA A 36 1.01 -48.95 -35.27
C ALA A 36 0.94 -47.66 -36.10
N SER A 37 1.06 -47.81 -37.41
CA SER A 37 0.85 -46.75 -38.39
C SER A 37 -0.44 -47.02 -39.13
N GLU A 38 -1.38 -46.08 -39.15
CA GLU A 38 -1.92 -45.48 -40.38
C GLU A 38 -3.04 -44.46 -40.07
N SER A 39 -3.02 -43.37 -40.84
CA SER A 39 -4.12 -42.44 -41.14
C SER A 39 -5.15 -42.08 -40.05
N ASN A 40 -5.15 -40.80 -39.65
CA ASN A 40 -6.33 -39.99 -39.99
C ASN A 40 -5.99 -38.51 -40.24
N GLU A 41 -6.94 -37.84 -40.89
CA GLU A 41 -6.76 -36.58 -41.61
C GLU A 41 -6.67 -35.35 -40.70
N ASN A 42 -5.56 -34.62 -40.84
CA ASN A 42 -5.46 -33.16 -40.95
C ASN A 42 -6.75 -32.33 -40.67
N THR A 43 -6.99 -32.00 -39.41
CA THR A 43 -7.80 -30.84 -39.00
C THR A 43 -6.91 -29.83 -38.29
N ASN A 44 -6.55 -28.74 -38.98
CA ASN A 44 -6.13 -27.52 -38.30
C ASN A 44 -7.36 -26.93 -37.62
N GLU A 45 -7.56 -27.25 -36.36
CA GLU A 45 -8.32 -26.36 -35.48
C GLU A 45 -7.33 -25.29 -35.01
N GLU A 46 -7.52 -24.07 -35.52
CA GLU A 46 -6.98 -22.88 -34.88
C GLU A 46 -7.67 -22.78 -33.52
N VAL A 47 -6.95 -23.19 -32.47
CA VAL A 47 -7.37 -22.89 -31.09
C VAL A 47 -7.14 -21.39 -30.90
N SER A 48 -8.19 -20.61 -31.14
CA SER A 48 -8.30 -19.28 -30.59
C SER A 48 -8.44 -19.42 -29.07
N GLU A 49 -7.35 -19.19 -28.35
CA GLU A 49 -7.41 -18.81 -26.94
C GLU A 49 -8.04 -17.42 -26.87
N GLU A 50 -9.38 -17.38 -27.00
CA GLU A 50 -10.16 -16.30 -26.42
C GLU A 50 -10.08 -16.51 -24.91
N GLU A 51 -9.33 -15.66 -24.21
CA GLU A 51 -9.41 -15.60 -22.75
C GLU A 51 -10.83 -15.19 -22.36
N GLU A 52 -11.65 -16.16 -21.94
CA GLU A 52 -12.96 -15.88 -21.32
C GLU A 52 -12.70 -15.12 -20.00
N THR A 53 -12.71 -13.78 -20.08
CA THR A 53 -12.70 -12.90 -18.91
C THR A 53 -13.96 -13.18 -18.08
N THR A 54 -13.82 -14.06 -17.09
CA THR A 54 -14.92 -14.51 -16.24
C THR A 54 -15.38 -13.33 -15.38
N SER A 55 -16.68 -12.97 -15.44
CA SER A 55 -17.16 -11.79 -14.72
C SER A 55 -17.33 -12.06 -13.22
N ALA A 56 -17.35 -11.00 -12.40
CA ALA A 56 -17.66 -11.10 -10.98
C ALA A 56 -18.99 -11.82 -10.71
N SER A 57 -20.00 -11.59 -11.56
CA SER A 57 -21.30 -12.28 -11.49
C SER A 57 -21.17 -13.79 -11.71
N ASP A 58 -20.33 -14.22 -12.66
CA ASP A 58 -20.11 -15.64 -12.95
C ASP A 58 -19.36 -16.32 -11.79
N LEU A 59 -18.38 -15.64 -11.21
CA LEU A 59 -17.66 -16.11 -10.02
C LEU A 59 -18.61 -16.25 -8.82
N PHE A 60 -19.44 -15.25 -8.54
CA PHE A 60 -20.44 -15.34 -7.48
C PHE A 60 -21.47 -16.45 -7.73
N ASP A 61 -21.99 -16.62 -8.94
CA ASP A 61 -22.94 -17.70 -9.24
C ASP A 61 -22.30 -19.10 -9.18
N GLN A 62 -21.00 -19.25 -9.49
CA GLN A 62 -20.25 -20.48 -9.20
C GLN A 62 -20.18 -20.77 -7.69
N VAL A 63 -19.65 -19.82 -6.91
CA VAL A 63 -19.45 -19.96 -5.46
C VAL A 63 -20.78 -20.13 -4.69
N LYS A 64 -21.85 -19.51 -5.17
CA LYS A 64 -23.20 -19.57 -4.58
C LYS A 64 -23.80 -20.97 -4.55
N ASN A 65 -23.38 -21.86 -5.45
CA ASN A 65 -23.82 -23.25 -5.50
C ASN A 65 -22.98 -24.19 -4.60
N ASN A 66 -21.87 -23.72 -4.03
CA ASN A 66 -21.06 -24.50 -3.09
C ASN A 66 -21.76 -24.63 -1.72
N GLU A 67 -21.51 -25.76 -1.05
CA GLU A 67 -21.96 -25.99 0.34
C GLU A 67 -21.41 -24.89 1.27
N PRO A 68 -22.19 -24.44 2.28
CA PRO A 68 -21.78 -23.38 3.22
C PRO A 68 -20.71 -23.91 4.19
N THR A 69 -19.47 -23.94 3.70
CA THR A 69 -18.27 -24.48 4.35
C THR A 69 -17.15 -23.46 4.27
N SER A 70 -16.02 -23.73 4.95
CA SER A 70 -14.82 -22.89 4.85
C SER A 70 -14.33 -22.71 3.41
N GLU A 71 -14.50 -23.72 2.54
CA GLU A 71 -14.12 -23.62 1.11
C GLU A 71 -14.91 -22.53 0.38
N ARG A 72 -16.18 -22.31 0.76
CA ARG A 72 -17.01 -21.24 0.19
C ARG A 72 -16.66 -19.86 0.76
N ILE A 73 -16.26 -19.80 2.03
CA ILE A 73 -15.79 -18.55 2.65
C ILE A 73 -14.49 -18.12 1.99
N SER A 74 -13.49 -19.00 1.89
CA SER A 74 -12.22 -18.68 1.24
C SER A 74 -12.37 -18.34 -0.24
N ALA A 75 -13.30 -18.97 -0.97
CA ALA A 75 -13.59 -18.56 -2.34
C ALA A 75 -14.20 -17.14 -2.44
N LEU A 76 -14.92 -16.66 -1.42
CA LEU A 76 -15.38 -15.27 -1.35
C LEU A 76 -14.24 -14.32 -0.97
N GLU A 77 -13.39 -14.70 -0.01
CA GLU A 77 -12.18 -13.94 0.34
C GLU A 77 -11.26 -13.78 -0.88
N ASP A 78 -11.04 -14.85 -1.65
CA ASP A 78 -10.25 -14.86 -2.89
C ASP A 78 -10.87 -13.93 -3.96
N ILE A 79 -12.19 -13.94 -4.15
CA ILE A 79 -12.89 -13.00 -5.05
C ILE A 79 -12.69 -11.56 -4.57
N GLY A 80 -12.91 -11.28 -3.28
CA GLY A 80 -12.76 -9.96 -2.70
C GLY A 80 -11.34 -9.42 -2.85
N MET A 81 -10.33 -10.23 -2.53
CA MET A 81 -8.93 -9.81 -2.67
C MET A 81 -8.48 -9.74 -4.14
N HIS A 82 -9.02 -10.57 -5.03
CA HIS A 82 -8.74 -10.45 -6.47
C HIS A 82 -9.21 -9.10 -7.00
N TYR A 83 -10.47 -8.72 -6.76
CA TYR A 83 -11.03 -7.44 -7.22
C TYR A 83 -10.48 -6.23 -6.47
N TYR A 84 -10.05 -6.37 -5.21
CA TYR A 84 -9.29 -5.32 -4.52
C TYR A 84 -8.01 -4.95 -5.29
N TRP A 85 -7.27 -5.96 -5.78
CA TRP A 85 -5.98 -5.76 -6.46
C TRP A 85 -6.05 -5.56 -7.98
N HIS A 86 -7.10 -6.03 -8.67
CA HIS A 86 -7.09 -6.15 -10.14
C HIS A 86 -8.15 -5.32 -10.88
N GLY A 87 -8.63 -4.22 -10.28
CA GLY A 87 -9.50 -3.25 -10.95
C GLY A 87 -11.00 -3.43 -10.66
N GLY A 88 -11.94 -2.59 -11.11
CA GLY A 88 -11.89 -1.16 -11.50
C GLY A 88 -10.99 -0.67 -12.66
N ASP A 89 -11.28 0.54 -13.14
CA ASP A 89 -10.43 1.28 -14.08
C ASP A 89 -9.51 2.24 -13.29
N ILE A 90 -8.20 2.17 -13.54
CA ILE A 90 -7.19 3.00 -12.87
C ILE A 90 -7.42 4.49 -13.15
N LYS A 91 -7.87 4.85 -14.35
CA LYS A 91 -8.09 6.25 -14.74
C LYS A 91 -9.32 6.82 -14.03
N GLU A 92 -10.38 6.02 -13.91
CA GLU A 92 -11.59 6.38 -13.15
C GLU A 92 -11.26 6.52 -11.64
N ALA A 93 -10.44 5.63 -11.08
CA ALA A 93 -10.02 5.72 -9.67
C ALA A 93 -9.17 6.96 -9.34
N GLU A 94 -8.26 7.37 -10.23
CA GLU A 94 -7.46 8.58 -10.06
C GLU A 94 -8.23 9.89 -10.35
N GLU A 95 -9.19 9.88 -11.28
CA GLU A 95 -10.04 11.05 -11.59
C GLU A 95 -11.19 11.24 -10.58
N GLU A 96 -11.87 10.17 -10.16
CA GLU A 96 -13.10 10.26 -9.36
C GLU A 96 -12.90 10.17 -7.85
N ILE A 97 -11.86 9.44 -7.40
CA ILE A 97 -11.74 9.08 -5.98
C ILE A 97 -10.61 9.87 -5.32
N PHE A 98 -9.36 9.80 -5.81
CA PHE A 98 -8.26 10.67 -5.31
C PHE A 98 -7.06 10.78 -6.27
N SER A 99 -6.56 12.00 -6.50
CA SER A 99 -5.29 12.22 -7.17
C SER A 99 -4.10 11.65 -6.37
N GLY A 100 -3.44 10.65 -6.96
CA GLY A 100 -2.27 9.98 -6.37
C GLY A 100 -2.58 8.77 -5.48
N ILE A 101 -3.79 8.22 -5.49
CA ILE A 101 -4.05 6.90 -4.91
C ILE A 101 -4.20 5.85 -6.02
N SER A 102 -3.17 5.01 -6.16
CA SER A 102 -3.15 3.82 -7.02
C SER A 102 -4.05 2.69 -6.49
N LEU A 103 -5.33 2.98 -6.21
CA LEU A 103 -6.27 2.02 -5.63
C LEU A 103 -7.28 1.51 -6.66
N HIS A 104 -6.88 0.43 -7.31
CA HIS A 104 -7.56 -0.31 -8.36
C HIS A 104 -9.06 -0.57 -8.26
N GLY A 105 -9.46 -1.10 -7.10
CA GLY A 105 -10.41 -2.19 -7.06
C GLY A 105 -11.87 -1.87 -7.32
N ASP A 106 -12.60 -2.87 -7.81
CA ASP A 106 -14.06 -2.90 -7.82
C ASP A 106 -14.56 -3.12 -6.38
N TYR A 107 -14.58 -2.05 -5.58
CA TYR A 107 -14.88 -2.15 -4.16
C TYR A 107 -16.34 -2.53 -3.85
N ASP A 108 -17.27 -2.35 -4.79
CA ASP A 108 -18.63 -2.91 -4.67
C ASP A 108 -18.57 -4.45 -4.71
N VAL A 109 -17.75 -5.05 -5.58
CA VAL A 109 -17.48 -6.51 -5.58
C VAL A 109 -16.73 -6.95 -4.32
N VAL A 110 -15.76 -6.16 -3.83
CA VAL A 110 -15.04 -6.46 -2.57
C VAL A 110 -16.02 -6.48 -1.38
N GLU A 111 -16.88 -5.47 -1.25
CA GLU A 111 -17.89 -5.42 -0.19
C GLU A 111 -18.90 -6.56 -0.33
N GLU A 112 -19.41 -6.84 -1.54
CA GLU A 112 -20.32 -7.94 -1.80
C GLU A 112 -19.74 -9.29 -1.32
N ALA A 113 -18.46 -9.54 -1.60
CA ALA A 113 -17.79 -10.77 -1.22
C ALA A 113 -17.70 -10.93 0.30
N PHE A 114 -17.19 -9.93 1.03
CA PHE A 114 -17.13 -9.99 2.50
C PHE A 114 -18.51 -9.95 3.16
N ARG A 115 -19.50 -9.29 2.55
CA ARG A 115 -20.90 -9.30 3.02
C ARG A 115 -21.56 -10.66 2.85
N GLN A 116 -21.21 -11.43 1.81
CA GLN A 116 -21.64 -12.83 1.70
C GLN A 116 -20.88 -13.75 2.66
N ALA A 117 -19.58 -13.51 2.89
CA ALA A 117 -18.77 -14.31 3.82
C ALA A 117 -19.25 -14.18 5.27
N THR A 118 -19.54 -12.96 5.74
CA THR A 118 -20.09 -12.70 7.09
C THR A 118 -21.50 -13.27 7.32
N VAL A 119 -22.26 -13.58 6.25
CA VAL A 119 -23.54 -14.32 6.35
C VAL A 119 -23.31 -15.83 6.54
N LEU A 120 -22.17 -16.37 6.06
CA LEU A 120 -21.80 -17.78 6.23
C LEU A 120 -21.18 -18.05 7.60
N ASP A 121 -20.28 -17.18 8.08
CA ASP A 121 -19.81 -17.18 9.46
C ASP A 121 -20.00 -15.81 10.13
N PRO A 122 -21.12 -15.60 10.85
CA PRO A 122 -21.43 -14.33 11.51
C PRO A 122 -20.66 -14.10 12.83
N TYR A 123 -19.83 -15.06 13.26
CA TYR A 123 -19.01 -14.96 14.47
C TYR A 123 -17.52 -14.76 14.18
N ASP A 124 -17.10 -14.92 12.93
CA ASP A 124 -15.79 -14.47 12.48
C ASP A 124 -15.73 -12.93 12.50
N LEU A 125 -14.80 -12.39 13.28
CA LEU A 125 -14.64 -10.94 13.44
C LEU A 125 -13.68 -10.34 12.42
N ASP A 126 -12.80 -11.15 11.82
CA ASP A 126 -11.84 -10.71 10.81
C ASP A 126 -12.56 -10.54 9.46
N LEU A 127 -13.55 -11.39 9.16
CA LEU A 127 -14.49 -11.17 8.04
C LEU A 127 -15.32 -9.88 8.20
N LYS A 128 -15.78 -9.58 9.42
CA LYS A 128 -16.52 -8.32 9.68
C LYS A 128 -15.61 -7.10 9.60
N TYR A 129 -14.38 -7.21 10.09
CA TYR A 129 -13.40 -6.14 9.98
C TYR A 129 -13.07 -5.87 8.50
N SER A 130 -12.90 -6.92 7.71
CA SER A 130 -12.69 -6.85 6.26
C SER A 130 -13.89 -6.21 5.52
N LEU A 131 -15.13 -6.52 5.92
CA LEU A 131 -16.33 -5.85 5.41
C LEU A 131 -16.32 -4.35 5.75
N ALA A 132 -16.02 -3.99 6.99
CA ALA A 132 -15.93 -2.59 7.41
C ALA A 132 -14.85 -1.84 6.62
N SER A 133 -13.68 -2.45 6.39
CA SER A 133 -12.63 -1.88 5.53
C SER A 133 -13.10 -1.65 4.08
N ALA A 134 -13.82 -2.61 3.49
CA ALA A 134 -14.39 -2.43 2.15
C ALA A 134 -15.43 -1.29 2.09
N GLN A 135 -16.19 -1.08 3.16
CA GLN A 135 -17.12 0.05 3.28
C GLN A 135 -16.37 1.39 3.42
N ILE A 136 -15.28 1.44 4.19
CA ILE A 136 -14.39 2.62 4.30
C ILE A 136 -13.80 3.01 2.93
N LEU A 137 -13.34 2.04 2.12
CA LEU A 137 -12.78 2.32 0.78
C LEU A 137 -13.79 2.99 -0.16
N GLN A 138 -15.08 2.75 0.05
CA GLN A 138 -16.18 3.32 -0.73
C GLN A 138 -16.83 4.53 -0.05
N GLN A 139 -16.19 5.09 1.00
CA GLN A 139 -16.70 6.22 1.78
C GLN A 139 -18.08 5.93 2.45
N LYS A 140 -18.49 4.66 2.57
CA LYS A 140 -19.70 4.18 3.27
C LYS A 140 -19.44 4.16 4.79
N ILE A 141 -19.07 5.33 5.34
CA ILE A 141 -18.63 5.49 6.73
C ILE A 141 -19.73 5.11 7.76
N PRO A 142 -21.01 5.50 7.59
CA PRO A 142 -22.07 5.08 8.51
C PRO A 142 -22.27 3.56 8.56
N GLU A 143 -22.14 2.89 7.41
CA GLU A 143 -22.19 1.44 7.28
C GLU A 143 -20.99 0.78 7.97
N ALA A 144 -19.78 1.30 7.75
CA ALA A 144 -18.56 0.81 8.41
C ALA A 144 -18.63 0.95 9.94
N LEU A 145 -19.12 2.08 10.45
CA LEU A 145 -19.35 2.29 11.88
C LEU A 145 -20.32 1.26 12.47
N ALA A 146 -21.45 1.00 11.80
CA ALA A 146 -22.39 -0.04 12.21
C ALA A 146 -21.75 -1.44 12.20
N THR A 147 -20.91 -1.75 11.21
CA THR A 147 -20.16 -3.02 11.16
C THR A 147 -19.16 -3.13 12.32
N TYR A 148 -18.46 -2.05 12.71
CA TYR A 148 -17.61 -2.04 13.90
C TYR A 148 -18.43 -2.17 15.21
N GLU A 149 -19.61 -1.55 15.30
CA GLU A 149 -20.52 -1.76 16.44
C GLU A 149 -20.92 -3.23 16.60
N GLU A 150 -21.16 -3.95 15.49
CA GLU A 150 -21.43 -5.41 15.55
C GLU A 150 -20.25 -6.20 16.11
N ILE A 151 -19.00 -5.87 15.73
CA ILE A 151 -17.80 -6.52 16.27
C ILE A 151 -17.72 -6.25 17.78
N LEU A 152 -17.90 -5.00 18.20
CA LEU A 152 -17.80 -4.57 19.60
C LEU A 152 -18.96 -5.12 20.47
N ALA A 153 -20.12 -5.41 19.89
CA ALA A 153 -21.21 -6.09 20.57
C ALA A 153 -20.87 -7.57 20.92
N HIS A 154 -20.01 -8.22 20.13
CA HIS A 154 -19.53 -9.58 20.39
C HIS A 154 -18.25 -9.61 21.24
N LYS A 155 -17.33 -8.67 21.00
CA LYS A 155 -16.03 -8.56 21.67
C LYS A 155 -15.76 -7.09 22.07
N PRO A 156 -16.26 -6.65 23.23
CA PRO A 156 -16.15 -5.24 23.67
C PRO A 156 -14.72 -4.76 23.93
N ASP A 157 -13.75 -5.68 24.04
CA ASP A 157 -12.31 -5.44 24.21
C ASP A 157 -11.51 -5.58 22.89
N HIS A 158 -12.19 -5.58 21.73
CA HIS A 158 -11.52 -5.59 20.43
C HIS A 158 -10.87 -4.23 20.13
N PHE A 159 -9.56 -4.13 20.36
CA PHE A 159 -8.80 -2.89 20.24
C PHE A 159 -8.92 -2.26 18.84
N GLU A 160 -8.66 -3.03 17.78
CA GLU A 160 -8.63 -2.57 16.38
C GLU A 160 -10.00 -2.01 15.97
N ALA A 161 -11.08 -2.77 16.16
CA ALA A 161 -12.43 -2.30 15.85
C ALA A 161 -12.84 -1.07 16.68
N GLN A 162 -12.42 -0.99 17.95
CA GLN A 162 -12.70 0.19 18.79
C GLN A 162 -11.89 1.42 18.35
N LEU A 163 -10.67 1.23 17.82
CA LEU A 163 -9.85 2.29 17.24
C LEU A 163 -10.45 2.80 15.93
N MET A 164 -10.74 1.91 14.98
CA MET A 164 -11.33 2.31 13.69
C MET A 164 -12.67 3.01 13.89
N HIS A 165 -13.53 2.50 14.79
CA HIS A 165 -14.77 3.17 15.15
C HIS A 165 -14.51 4.56 15.73
N ALA A 166 -13.58 4.72 16.68
CA ALA A 166 -13.33 6.03 17.28
C ALA A 166 -12.83 7.05 16.23
N VAL A 167 -11.88 6.64 15.40
CA VAL A 167 -11.28 7.48 14.34
C VAL A 167 -12.34 7.87 13.31
N TYR A 168 -13.14 6.93 12.79
CA TYR A 168 -14.18 7.29 11.81
C TYR A 168 -15.40 8.00 12.41
N SER A 169 -15.68 7.84 13.72
CA SER A 169 -16.62 8.73 14.41
C SER A 169 -16.12 10.18 14.41
N LYS A 170 -14.82 10.41 14.62
CA LYS A 170 -14.21 11.74 14.55
C LYS A 170 -14.33 12.37 13.16
N VAL A 171 -14.12 11.59 12.11
CA VAL A 171 -14.31 11.99 10.70
C VAL A 171 -15.77 12.38 10.41
N GLU A 172 -16.75 11.73 11.02
CA GLU A 172 -18.17 12.15 10.98
C GLU A 172 -18.50 13.38 11.86
N GLY A 173 -17.52 13.89 12.63
CA GLY A 173 -17.70 14.99 13.58
C GLY A 173 -18.31 14.57 14.93
N ASP A 174 -18.41 13.27 15.21
CA ASP A 174 -18.85 12.72 16.50
C ASP A 174 -17.68 12.58 17.49
N GLU A 175 -17.27 13.72 18.03
CA GLU A 175 -16.23 13.81 19.06
C GLU A 175 -16.64 13.12 20.37
N GLU A 176 -17.94 12.92 20.65
CA GLU A 176 -18.41 12.19 21.84
C GLU A 176 -18.10 10.70 21.70
N SER A 177 -18.40 10.10 20.55
CA SER A 177 -18.04 8.71 20.24
C SER A 177 -16.53 8.50 20.12
N TYR A 178 -15.78 9.46 19.57
CA TYR A 178 -14.31 9.42 19.54
C TYR A 178 -13.70 9.35 20.95
N GLU A 179 -14.01 10.30 21.84
CA GLU A 179 -13.46 10.31 23.21
C GLU A 179 -13.97 9.13 24.06
N ALA A 180 -15.22 8.70 23.88
CA ALA A 180 -15.74 7.49 24.51
C ALA A 180 -15.03 6.23 24.02
N GLY A 181 -14.67 6.18 22.74
CA GLY A 181 -13.88 5.11 22.12
C GLY A 181 -12.46 5.06 22.67
N PHE A 182 -11.73 6.18 22.65
CA PHE A 182 -10.37 6.26 23.20
C PHE A 182 -10.32 5.91 24.69
N LYS A 183 -11.31 6.33 25.47
CA LYS A 183 -11.42 5.91 26.88
C LYS A 183 -11.44 4.37 27.02
N LYS A 184 -12.20 3.66 26.17
CA LYS A 184 -12.21 2.19 26.18
C LYS A 184 -10.87 1.60 25.71
N LEU A 185 -10.21 2.22 24.73
CA LEU A 185 -8.86 1.80 24.31
C LEU A 185 -7.89 1.85 25.49
N HIS A 186 -7.88 2.92 26.29
CA HIS A 186 -7.04 2.99 27.50
C HIS A 186 -7.43 1.96 28.58
N GLU A 187 -8.70 1.55 28.65
CA GLU A 187 -9.16 0.48 29.55
C GLU A 187 -8.69 -0.92 29.08
N VAL A 188 -8.44 -1.12 27.78
CA VAL A 188 -7.91 -2.37 27.18
C VAL A 188 -6.37 -2.40 27.19
N ASP A 189 -5.73 -1.38 26.63
CA ASP A 189 -4.28 -1.21 26.56
C ASP A 189 -3.93 0.29 26.57
N ASN A 190 -3.50 0.79 27.73
CA ASN A 190 -3.17 2.20 27.91
C ASN A 190 -1.97 2.64 27.09
N GLU A 191 -0.94 1.79 26.91
CA GLU A 191 0.30 2.19 26.22
C GLU A 191 0.00 2.34 24.72
N ARG A 192 -0.60 1.30 24.12
CA ARG A 192 -1.02 1.32 22.71
C ARG A 192 -2.05 2.43 22.44
N ALA A 193 -2.98 2.71 23.36
CA ALA A 193 -3.97 3.77 23.19
C ALA A 193 -3.36 5.18 23.15
N GLU A 194 -2.34 5.48 23.97
CA GLU A 194 -1.64 6.76 23.90
C GLU A 194 -0.87 6.89 22.57
N GLU A 195 -0.16 5.84 22.13
CA GLU A 195 0.54 5.87 20.84
C GLU A 195 -0.40 6.13 19.65
N TYR A 196 -1.58 5.52 19.62
CA TYR A 196 -2.58 5.80 18.59
C TYR A 196 -3.23 7.18 18.74
N LYS A 197 -3.32 7.73 19.96
CA LYS A 197 -3.80 9.11 20.15
C LYS A 197 -2.79 10.12 19.63
N GLU A 198 -1.49 9.90 19.85
CA GLU A 198 -0.42 10.69 19.24
C GLU A 198 -0.47 10.62 17.71
N ARG A 199 -0.71 9.44 17.12
CA ARG A 199 -0.91 9.27 15.67
C ARG A 199 -2.11 10.04 15.13
N VAL A 200 -3.26 10.01 15.82
CA VAL A 200 -4.42 10.82 15.42
C VAL A 200 -4.11 12.31 15.45
N ASN A 201 -3.42 12.80 16.49
CA ASN A 201 -3.02 14.21 16.57
C ASN A 201 -2.08 14.62 15.41
N LYS A 202 -1.18 13.73 14.93
CA LYS A 202 -0.35 14.00 13.74
C LYS A 202 -1.20 14.27 12.48
N VAL A 203 -2.37 13.65 12.35
CA VAL A 203 -3.30 13.90 11.25
C VAL A 203 -4.02 15.25 11.40
N GLU A 204 -4.33 15.68 12.63
CA GLU A 204 -4.84 17.05 12.86
C GLU A 204 -3.75 18.10 12.51
N ASP A 205 -2.50 17.86 12.91
CA ASP A 205 -1.38 18.76 12.64
C ASP A 205 -1.07 18.88 11.14
N ILE A 206 -1.13 17.77 10.36
CA ILE A 206 -0.78 17.79 8.92
C ILE A 206 -1.71 18.67 8.08
N GLN A 207 -2.97 18.87 8.52
CA GLN A 207 -3.91 19.75 7.83
C GLN A 207 -3.37 21.19 7.72
N SER A 208 -2.59 21.62 8.71
CA SER A 208 -1.99 22.96 8.80
C SER A 208 -0.65 23.11 8.07
N VAL A 209 -0.08 22.03 7.53
CA VAL A 209 1.23 22.06 6.88
C VAL A 209 1.18 22.79 5.55
N SER A 210 1.98 23.85 5.44
CA SER A 210 2.21 24.55 4.18
C SER A 210 3.04 23.68 3.24
N LEU A 211 2.57 23.52 2.00
CA LEU A 211 3.26 22.73 0.98
C LEU A 211 4.36 23.56 0.31
N ASN A 212 5.61 23.10 0.40
CA ASN A 212 6.74 23.72 -0.29
C ASN A 212 6.64 23.39 -1.79
N THR A 213 6.51 24.39 -2.67
CA THR A 213 6.53 24.17 -4.14
C THR A 213 7.86 24.54 -4.80
N GLU A 214 8.77 25.11 -4.02
CA GLU A 214 10.12 25.48 -4.43
C GLU A 214 11.15 24.66 -3.66
N VAL A 215 12.32 24.43 -4.27
CA VAL A 215 13.40 23.68 -3.64
C VAL A 215 13.91 24.48 -2.42
N PRO A 216 13.81 23.95 -1.18
CA PRO A 216 14.34 24.63 0.01
C PRO A 216 15.84 24.88 -0.14
N GLN A 217 16.36 25.90 0.54
CA GLN A 217 17.74 26.38 0.36
C GLN A 217 18.70 25.88 1.46
N ASP A 218 18.14 25.15 2.42
CA ASP A 218 18.72 24.74 3.70
C ASP A 218 18.65 23.22 3.93
N LEU A 219 18.26 22.43 2.92
CA LEU A 219 18.36 20.96 2.99
C LEU A 219 19.82 20.51 3.28
N PRO A 220 20.01 19.34 3.93
CA PRO A 220 21.34 18.80 4.18
C PRO A 220 22.11 18.53 2.87
N LYS A 221 23.40 18.89 2.86
CA LYS A 221 24.26 18.77 1.67
C LYS A 221 24.97 17.43 1.55
N GLU A 222 25.05 16.71 2.65
CA GLU A 222 25.61 15.36 2.73
C GLU A 222 24.58 14.48 3.44
N ASN A 223 24.62 13.19 3.15
CA ASN A 223 23.78 12.16 3.76
C ASN A 223 22.26 12.37 3.66
N HIS A 224 21.81 12.90 2.52
CA HIS A 224 20.42 13.20 2.21
C HIS A 224 19.96 12.53 0.90
N ALA A 225 18.66 12.24 0.77
CA ALA A 225 18.05 11.76 -0.45
C ALA A 225 16.73 12.45 -0.80
N PHE A 226 16.47 12.60 -2.10
CA PHE A 226 15.11 12.88 -2.60
C PHE A 226 14.38 11.55 -2.79
N VAL A 227 13.18 11.42 -2.24
CA VAL A 227 12.31 10.24 -2.47
C VAL A 227 11.14 10.69 -3.34
N VAL A 228 11.09 10.19 -4.56
CA VAL A 228 10.14 10.60 -5.61
C VAL A 228 9.07 9.52 -5.76
N LEU A 229 7.81 9.87 -5.52
CA LEU A 229 6.70 8.93 -5.61
C LEU A 229 6.10 8.91 -7.02
N GLY A 230 5.92 7.70 -7.55
CA GLY A 230 5.31 7.42 -8.83
C GLY A 230 3.83 7.84 -8.93
N TYR A 231 3.33 7.78 -10.15
CA TYR A 231 1.97 8.09 -10.56
C TYR A 231 1.64 7.11 -11.69
N ALA A 232 0.38 6.67 -11.82
CA ALA A 232 0.04 5.56 -12.72
C ALA A 232 0.54 5.79 -14.15
N LEU A 233 1.03 4.72 -14.77
CA LEU A 233 1.40 4.70 -16.19
C LEU A 233 0.17 4.48 -17.07
N SER A 234 0.26 4.92 -18.32
CA SER A 234 -0.73 4.57 -19.35
C SER A 234 -0.80 3.06 -19.56
N ASP A 235 -1.83 2.57 -20.25
CA ASP A 235 -1.98 1.14 -20.54
C ASP A 235 -0.87 0.60 -21.45
N GLU A 236 -0.20 1.49 -22.20
CA GLU A 236 0.99 1.23 -23.01
C GLU A 236 2.32 1.35 -22.23
N GLY A 237 2.28 1.64 -20.92
CA GLY A 237 3.45 1.84 -20.08
C GLY A 237 4.14 3.20 -20.25
N GLU A 238 3.45 4.21 -20.81
CA GLU A 238 3.99 5.57 -20.94
C GLU A 238 3.76 6.41 -19.67
N MET A 239 4.64 7.39 -19.42
CA MET A 239 4.50 8.31 -18.28
C MET A 239 3.47 9.39 -18.55
N GLU A 240 2.47 9.50 -17.68
CA GLU A 240 1.49 10.59 -17.69
C GLU A 240 2.09 11.95 -17.32
N GLU A 241 1.40 13.05 -17.65
CA GLU A 241 1.90 14.42 -17.44
C GLU A 241 2.26 14.70 -15.97
N THR A 242 1.45 14.23 -15.02
CA THR A 242 1.70 14.35 -13.57
C THR A 242 3.03 13.71 -13.16
N LEU A 243 3.37 12.54 -13.71
CA LEU A 243 4.64 11.86 -13.42
C LEU A 243 5.82 12.66 -13.97
N LEU A 244 5.69 13.17 -15.20
CA LEU A 244 6.71 14.01 -15.84
C LEU A 244 6.95 15.33 -15.10
N GLU A 245 5.92 15.96 -14.53
CA GLU A 245 6.08 17.18 -13.73
C GLU A 245 6.74 16.91 -12.37
N ARG A 246 6.35 15.83 -11.67
CA ARG A 246 7.06 15.37 -10.46
C ARG A 246 8.55 15.11 -10.73
N LEU A 247 8.87 14.48 -11.85
CA LEU A 247 10.25 14.24 -12.30
C LEU A 247 11.02 15.54 -12.62
N LYS A 248 10.37 16.56 -13.20
CA LYS A 248 10.98 17.89 -13.40
C LYS A 248 11.30 18.58 -12.07
N VAL A 249 10.44 18.45 -11.07
CA VAL A 249 10.70 18.92 -9.69
C VAL A 249 11.90 18.18 -9.09
N ALA A 250 11.93 16.84 -9.19
CA ALA A 250 13.04 16.02 -8.71
C ALA A 250 14.37 16.37 -9.38
N LYS A 251 14.38 16.59 -10.70
CA LYS A 251 15.56 17.04 -11.45
C LYS A 251 16.08 18.38 -10.93
N LYS A 252 15.21 19.39 -10.81
CA LYS A 252 15.55 20.73 -10.30
C LYS A 252 16.17 20.65 -8.89
N ALA A 253 15.64 19.77 -8.04
CA ALA A 253 16.17 19.54 -6.70
C ALA A 253 17.54 18.81 -6.72
N ALA A 254 17.70 17.79 -7.57
CA ALA A 254 18.93 17.01 -7.74
C ALA A 254 20.09 17.79 -8.40
N GLU A 255 19.78 18.81 -9.21
CA GLU A 255 20.74 19.79 -9.74
C GLU A 255 21.19 20.79 -8.68
N ALA A 256 20.28 21.24 -7.80
CA ALA A 256 20.60 22.14 -6.68
C ALA A 256 21.42 21.44 -5.57
N TYR A 257 21.18 20.15 -5.36
CA TYR A 257 21.84 19.30 -4.37
C TYR A 257 22.52 18.11 -5.05
N PRO A 258 23.72 18.30 -5.64
CA PRO A 258 24.39 17.30 -6.48
C PRO A 258 24.92 16.07 -5.72
N ASP A 259 25.05 16.16 -4.39
CA ASP A 259 25.54 15.07 -3.53
C ASP A 259 24.39 14.24 -2.91
N SER A 260 23.13 14.68 -3.05
CA SER A 260 21.95 13.92 -2.60
C SER A 260 21.74 12.66 -3.44
N LYS A 261 21.35 11.55 -2.81
CA LYS A 261 20.81 10.39 -3.54
C LYS A 261 19.38 10.67 -4.04
N ILE A 262 18.87 9.84 -4.92
CA ILE A 262 17.48 9.85 -5.39
C ILE A 262 16.93 8.43 -5.27
N ILE A 263 15.78 8.27 -4.65
CA ILE A 263 14.99 7.03 -4.67
C ILE A 263 13.75 7.33 -5.50
N VAL A 264 13.45 6.48 -6.48
CA VAL A 264 12.23 6.54 -7.29
C VAL A 264 11.37 5.32 -6.94
N SER A 265 10.14 5.55 -6.48
CA SER A 265 9.30 4.56 -5.78
C SER A 265 7.98 4.38 -6.51
N GLY A 266 7.63 3.13 -6.82
CA GLY A 266 6.44 2.76 -7.59
C GLY A 266 6.67 1.47 -8.39
N GLY A 267 5.91 0.44 -8.05
CA GLY A 267 6.07 -0.94 -8.52
C GLY A 267 4.86 -1.52 -9.25
N VAL A 268 3.88 -0.71 -9.68
CA VAL A 268 2.69 -1.22 -10.38
C VAL A 268 3.02 -1.37 -11.87
N PRO A 269 3.07 -2.60 -12.42
CA PRO A 269 3.55 -2.79 -13.78
C PRO A 269 2.46 -2.53 -14.83
N LYS A 270 2.80 -1.75 -15.86
CA LYS A 270 2.06 -1.67 -17.13
C LYS A 270 2.94 -2.20 -18.25
N GLU A 271 2.43 -3.17 -19.03
CA GLU A 271 3.21 -3.92 -20.03
C GLU A 271 4.56 -4.50 -19.50
N GLY A 272 4.61 -4.81 -18.20
CA GLY A 272 5.80 -5.33 -17.53
C GLY A 272 6.86 -4.28 -17.15
N ILE A 273 6.51 -2.99 -17.16
CA ILE A 273 7.36 -1.84 -16.80
C ILE A 273 6.72 -1.10 -15.62
N THR A 274 7.49 -0.78 -14.58
CA THR A 274 7.00 -0.04 -13.39
C THR A 274 7.23 1.47 -13.48
N GLU A 275 6.59 2.25 -12.60
CA GLU A 275 6.89 3.69 -12.49
C GLU A 275 8.37 3.93 -12.18
N ALA A 276 8.96 3.14 -11.26
CA ALA A 276 10.37 3.27 -10.90
C ALA A 276 11.33 2.98 -12.06
N ASP A 277 10.98 2.09 -12.99
CA ASP A 277 11.77 1.85 -14.21
C ASP A 277 11.83 3.10 -15.10
N VAL A 278 10.68 3.66 -15.45
CA VAL A 278 10.62 4.82 -16.35
C VAL A 278 11.16 6.10 -15.71
N MET A 279 10.91 6.29 -14.40
CA MET A 279 11.48 7.40 -13.62
C MET A 279 13.02 7.36 -13.60
N HIS A 280 13.60 6.17 -13.38
CA HIS A 280 15.06 5.98 -13.34
C HIS A 280 15.70 6.32 -14.68
N GLU A 281 15.20 5.75 -15.79
CA GLU A 281 15.76 6.00 -17.12
C GLU A 281 15.59 7.46 -17.57
N TRP A 282 14.46 8.10 -17.24
CA TRP A 282 14.23 9.51 -17.57
C TRP A 282 15.25 10.43 -16.89
N LEU A 283 15.51 10.24 -15.59
CA LEU A 283 16.49 11.05 -14.85
C LEU A 283 17.91 10.88 -15.41
N ILE A 284 18.29 9.68 -15.85
CA ILE A 284 19.58 9.43 -16.52
C ILE A 284 19.66 10.16 -17.86
N VAL A 285 18.62 10.07 -18.70
CA VAL A 285 18.55 10.78 -19.99
C VAL A 285 18.63 12.29 -19.81
N GLU A 286 18.01 12.82 -18.76
CA GLU A 286 18.03 14.23 -18.40
C GLU A 286 19.33 14.70 -17.72
N GLY A 287 20.29 13.80 -17.52
CA GLY A 287 21.68 14.12 -17.14
C GLY A 287 22.04 13.92 -15.67
N ILE A 288 21.18 13.29 -14.86
CA ILE A 288 21.51 12.89 -13.49
C ILE A 288 22.43 11.65 -13.53
N ASP A 289 23.42 11.60 -12.65
CA ASP A 289 24.31 10.45 -12.55
C ASP A 289 23.55 9.23 -12.03
N LYS A 290 23.53 8.16 -12.83
CA LYS A 290 22.88 6.88 -12.50
C LYS A 290 23.29 6.31 -11.14
N ASP A 291 24.54 6.54 -10.71
CA ASP A 291 25.06 6.00 -9.44
C ASP A 291 24.47 6.74 -8.21
N ARG A 292 23.67 7.79 -8.42
CA ARG A 292 22.86 8.48 -7.40
C ARG A 292 21.43 7.96 -7.31
N ILE A 293 20.94 7.21 -8.30
CA ILE A 293 19.52 6.87 -8.44
C ILE A 293 19.30 5.40 -8.04
N PHE A 294 18.33 5.19 -7.15
CA PHE A 294 17.93 3.88 -6.64
C PHE A 294 16.47 3.65 -6.98
N LYS A 295 16.15 2.47 -7.51
CA LYS A 295 14.76 2.07 -7.77
C LYS A 295 14.18 1.36 -6.56
N GLU A 296 12.92 1.66 -6.30
CA GLU A 296 12.02 0.89 -5.46
C GLU A 296 10.84 0.51 -6.37
N ASP A 297 10.88 -0.73 -6.87
CA ASP A 297 9.97 -1.25 -7.92
C ASP A 297 9.02 -2.33 -7.39
N LEU A 298 8.70 -2.31 -6.09
CA LEU A 298 7.83 -3.27 -5.42
C LEU A 298 6.55 -2.64 -4.84
N ALA A 299 6.55 -1.35 -4.49
CA ALA A 299 5.42 -0.72 -3.84
C ALA A 299 4.19 -0.57 -4.76
N THR A 300 3.07 -1.11 -4.31
CA THR A 300 1.75 -0.98 -4.96
C THR A 300 0.89 0.14 -4.36
N ASP A 301 1.20 0.61 -3.15
CA ASP A 301 0.53 1.75 -2.53
C ASP A 301 1.45 2.64 -1.67
N THR A 302 0.91 3.73 -1.10
CA THR A 302 1.68 4.71 -0.32
C THR A 302 2.28 4.17 0.98
N VAL A 303 1.67 3.14 1.59
CA VAL A 303 2.23 2.49 2.79
C VAL A 303 3.47 1.71 2.40
N GLU A 304 3.39 0.92 1.32
CA GLU A 304 4.54 0.19 0.78
C GLU A 304 5.64 1.12 0.28
N ASN A 305 5.29 2.23 -0.40
CA ASN A 305 6.26 3.26 -0.81
C ASN A 305 7.06 3.75 0.41
N GLY A 306 6.36 4.00 1.54
CA GLY A 306 6.98 4.41 2.81
C GLY A 306 7.93 3.36 3.37
N LEU A 307 7.47 2.11 3.48
CA LEU A 307 8.23 0.99 4.03
C LEU A 307 9.48 0.69 3.18
N PHE A 308 9.31 0.50 1.88
CA PHE A 308 10.39 0.04 0.99
C PHE A 308 11.39 1.14 0.66
N SER A 309 10.95 2.41 0.52
CA SER A 309 11.89 3.54 0.39
C SER A 309 12.75 3.73 1.64
N MET A 310 12.19 3.54 2.83
CA MET A 310 12.94 3.66 4.09
C MET A 310 13.98 2.54 4.26
N ASP A 311 13.66 1.31 3.89
CA ASP A 311 14.64 0.21 3.85
C ASP A 311 15.82 0.53 2.91
N ILE A 312 15.56 1.18 1.77
CA ILE A 312 16.62 1.65 0.87
C ILE A 312 17.42 2.79 1.50
N LEU A 313 16.79 3.75 2.19
CA LEU A 313 17.50 4.84 2.89
C LEU A 313 18.50 4.28 3.92
N GLU A 314 18.09 3.33 4.75
CA GLU A 314 18.96 2.65 5.72
C GLU A 314 20.07 1.85 5.04
N ALA A 315 19.76 1.05 4.01
CA ALA A 315 20.75 0.30 3.24
C ALA A 315 21.76 1.21 2.51
N GLN A 316 21.39 2.47 2.28
CA GLN A 316 22.21 3.51 1.68
C GLN A 316 22.88 4.44 2.72
N GLU A 317 22.75 4.14 4.01
CA GLU A 317 23.25 4.91 5.17
C GLU A 317 22.73 6.37 5.23
N VAL A 318 21.64 6.68 4.50
CA VAL A 318 21.07 8.03 4.35
C VAL A 318 20.32 8.44 5.61
N LYS A 319 20.71 9.57 6.22
CA LYS A 319 20.10 10.08 7.44
C LYS A 319 18.82 10.87 7.19
N ASP A 320 18.81 11.78 6.22
CA ASP A 320 17.74 12.78 6.06
C ASP A 320 17.09 12.67 4.67
N MET A 321 15.83 13.08 4.51
CA MET A 321 15.13 12.94 3.23
C MET A 321 14.19 14.09 2.89
N THR A 322 13.93 14.25 1.60
CA THR A 322 12.91 15.16 1.06
C THR A 322 11.96 14.39 0.15
N LEU A 323 10.68 14.34 0.50
CA LEU A 323 9.62 13.76 -0.33
C LEU A 323 9.30 14.63 -1.54
N ILE A 324 9.08 14.01 -2.69
CA ILE A 324 8.65 14.66 -3.93
C ILE A 324 7.45 13.90 -4.50
N THR A 325 6.29 14.56 -4.50
CA THR A 325 5.03 14.04 -5.05
C THR A 325 4.10 15.23 -5.38
N SER A 326 2.89 14.96 -5.86
CA SER A 326 1.82 15.95 -6.03
C SER A 326 1.43 16.62 -4.71
N ALA A 327 0.90 17.84 -4.76
CA ALA A 327 0.35 18.54 -3.60
C ALA A 327 -0.83 17.76 -2.99
N SER A 328 -1.69 17.21 -3.84
CA SER A 328 -2.81 16.31 -3.47
C SER A 328 -2.40 15.08 -2.67
N HIS A 329 -1.21 14.54 -2.95
CA HIS A 329 -0.68 13.33 -2.31
C HIS A 329 0.18 13.65 -1.07
N MET A 330 0.68 14.89 -0.95
CA MET A 330 1.79 15.20 -0.06
C MET A 330 1.48 15.01 1.43
N ARG A 331 0.27 15.38 1.91
CA ARG A 331 -0.07 15.22 3.34
C ARG A 331 -0.11 13.75 3.75
N ARG A 332 -0.74 12.90 2.94
CA ARG A 332 -0.76 11.44 3.16
C ARG A 332 0.64 10.85 3.14
N ALA A 333 1.47 11.24 2.16
CA ALA A 333 2.85 10.79 2.10
C ALA A 333 3.64 11.20 3.37
N LEU A 334 3.53 12.46 3.81
CA LEU A 334 4.19 12.94 5.03
C LEU A 334 3.75 12.18 6.29
N VAL A 335 2.45 11.92 6.46
CA VAL A 335 1.92 11.17 7.61
C VAL A 335 2.44 9.72 7.60
N VAL A 336 2.37 9.04 6.46
CA VAL A 336 2.79 7.64 6.33
C VAL A 336 4.30 7.49 6.53
N PHE A 337 5.12 8.26 5.81
CA PHE A 337 6.58 8.21 5.96
C PHE A 337 7.03 8.63 7.36
N GLY A 338 6.32 9.59 7.99
CA GLY A 338 6.57 10.01 9.37
C GLY A 338 6.29 8.91 10.41
N ASP A 339 5.23 8.11 10.23
CA ASP A 339 4.95 7.00 11.15
C ASP A 339 5.86 5.78 10.91
N VAL A 340 6.16 5.45 9.65
CA VAL A 340 7.16 4.43 9.31
C VAL A 340 8.52 4.76 9.94
N ASN A 341 9.00 6.01 9.79
CA ASN A 341 10.24 6.44 10.42
C ASN A 341 10.19 6.28 11.95
N HIS A 342 9.10 6.71 12.58
CA HIS A 342 8.92 6.57 14.03
C HIS A 342 8.96 5.10 14.51
N MET A 343 8.39 4.18 13.74
CA MET A 343 8.46 2.74 14.04
C MET A 343 9.87 2.17 13.88
N MET A 344 10.65 2.65 12.91
CA MET A 344 12.04 2.26 12.71
C MET A 344 12.94 2.78 13.83
N GLU A 345 12.80 4.04 14.25
CA GLU A 345 13.50 4.64 15.41
C GLU A 345 13.23 3.88 16.72
N ASN A 346 11.99 3.43 16.93
CA ASN A 346 11.63 2.61 18.08
C ASN A 346 12.28 1.21 18.04
N THR A 347 12.63 0.72 16.84
CA THR A 347 13.20 -0.62 16.62
C THR A 347 14.74 -0.62 16.70
N ASP A 348 15.43 0.36 16.09
CA ASP A 348 16.87 0.57 16.27
C ASP A 348 17.19 1.88 17.00
N LYS A 349 17.67 1.74 18.24
CA LYS A 349 18.08 2.87 19.10
C LYS A 349 19.35 3.59 18.63
N ASN A 350 19.95 3.17 17.53
CA ASN A 350 21.05 3.87 16.85
C ASN A 350 20.57 4.69 15.65
N ALA A 351 19.33 4.48 15.16
CA ALA A 351 18.69 5.41 14.24
C ALA A 351 18.56 6.76 14.97
N GLY A 352 19.16 7.79 14.40
CA GLY A 352 18.99 9.16 14.87
C GLY A 352 17.77 9.79 14.24
N GLU A 353 17.21 10.81 14.90
CA GLU A 353 16.10 11.63 14.40
C GLU A 353 16.32 12.05 12.93
N ARG A 354 15.50 11.50 12.03
CA ARG A 354 15.51 11.74 10.58
C ARG A 354 14.69 13.00 10.28
N ASP A 355 15.30 13.96 9.58
CA ASP A 355 14.56 15.09 9.04
C ASP A 355 13.81 14.65 7.76
N ILE A 356 12.51 14.93 7.70
CA ILE A 356 11.63 14.63 6.57
C ILE A 356 11.04 15.95 6.07
N SER A 357 11.65 16.47 5.01
CA SER A 357 11.15 17.64 4.28
C SER A 357 10.31 17.20 3.07
N HIS A 358 9.73 18.16 2.35
CA HIS A 358 8.91 17.95 1.15
C HIS A 358 9.14 19.00 0.08
N ILE A 359 8.88 18.62 -1.17
CA ILE A 359 8.67 19.51 -2.33
C ILE A 359 7.48 18.96 -3.12
N ALA A 360 6.37 19.70 -3.14
CA ALA A 360 5.17 19.36 -3.88
C ALA A 360 5.22 19.90 -5.32
N TYR A 361 4.92 19.04 -6.29
CA TYR A 361 4.40 19.49 -7.58
C TYR A 361 2.97 20.03 -7.35
N MET A 362 2.68 21.26 -7.77
CA MET A 362 1.36 21.86 -7.59
C MET A 362 0.42 21.41 -8.71
N ASP A 363 -0.43 20.43 -8.40
CA ASP A 363 -1.44 19.84 -9.28
C ASP A 363 -2.86 20.40 -9.06
N TYR A 364 -3.00 21.45 -8.24
CA TYR A 364 -4.22 22.26 -8.11
C TYR A 364 -4.13 23.54 -8.95
N ASP A 365 -5.28 24.05 -9.39
CA ASP A 365 -5.39 25.34 -10.09
C ASP A 365 -4.95 26.53 -9.21
N THR A 366 -5.18 26.44 -7.89
CA THR A 366 -4.84 27.49 -6.91
C THR A 366 -4.15 26.97 -5.65
N GLN A 367 -3.42 27.87 -4.98
CA GLN A 367 -2.84 27.58 -3.67
C GLN A 367 -3.92 27.52 -2.57
N GLU A 368 -5.06 28.20 -2.73
CA GLU A 368 -6.18 28.06 -1.80
C GLU A 368 -6.77 26.64 -1.82
N GLU A 369 -7.02 26.05 -2.99
CA GLU A 369 -7.51 24.66 -3.13
C GLU A 369 -6.50 23.66 -2.55
N ALA A 370 -5.21 23.85 -2.80
CA ALA A 370 -4.14 23.02 -2.21
C ALA A 370 -4.01 23.15 -0.68
N GLN A 371 -4.70 24.10 -0.05
CA GLN A 371 -4.79 24.24 1.41
C GLN A 371 -6.10 23.71 1.99
N GLU A 372 -7.08 23.34 1.15
CA GLU A 372 -8.22 22.56 1.61
C GLU A 372 -7.75 21.13 1.94
N PHE A 373 -8.30 20.57 3.02
CA PHE A 373 -8.13 19.18 3.42
C PHE A 373 -9.54 18.58 3.44
N SER A 374 -9.86 17.76 2.45
CA SER A 374 -11.21 17.23 2.32
C SER A 374 -11.46 16.13 3.36
N LYS A 375 -12.73 15.90 3.71
CA LYS A 375 -13.13 14.75 4.53
C LYS A 375 -12.68 13.43 3.87
N ASP A 376 -12.68 13.40 2.56
CA ASP A 376 -12.27 12.25 1.77
C ASP A 376 -10.75 12.01 1.94
N GLU A 377 -9.93 13.07 1.85
CA GLU A 377 -8.48 13.01 2.11
C GLU A 377 -8.22 12.52 3.53
N GLU A 378 -8.98 13.03 4.50
CA GLU A 378 -8.92 12.61 5.91
C GLU A 378 -9.21 11.11 6.10
N ILE A 379 -10.25 10.56 5.46
CA ILE A 379 -10.61 9.13 5.52
C ILE A 379 -9.42 8.24 5.13
N VAL A 380 -8.74 8.60 4.04
CA VAL A 380 -7.60 7.85 3.50
C VAL A 380 -6.34 8.06 4.33
N VAL A 381 -6.06 9.30 4.76
CA VAL A 381 -4.88 9.58 5.61
C VAL A 381 -4.95 8.75 6.88
N TYR A 382 -6.11 8.65 7.54
CA TYR A 382 -6.28 7.76 8.69
C TYR A 382 -6.13 6.28 8.32
N ARG A 383 -6.72 5.82 7.19
CA ARG A 383 -6.61 4.44 6.74
C ARG A 383 -5.15 4.01 6.55
N ASP A 384 -4.40 4.77 5.76
CA ASP A 384 -3.02 4.41 5.40
C ASP A 384 -2.04 4.65 6.56
N LEU A 385 -2.30 5.63 7.44
CA LEU A 385 -1.59 5.76 8.71
C LEU A 385 -1.76 4.50 9.58
N ILE A 386 -2.99 4.05 9.81
CA ILE A 386 -3.25 2.92 10.71
C ILE A 386 -2.68 1.60 10.13
N ARG A 387 -2.68 1.45 8.80
CA ARG A 387 -1.96 0.37 8.09
C ARG A 387 -0.45 0.47 8.29
N ALA A 388 0.15 1.64 8.09
CA ALA A 388 1.58 1.88 8.35
C ALA A 388 1.96 1.55 9.81
N SER A 389 1.08 1.87 10.77
CA SER A 389 1.20 1.51 12.19
C SER A 389 1.03 0.01 12.49
N GLY A 390 0.79 -0.83 11.49
CA GLY A 390 0.73 -2.30 11.62
C GLY A 390 -0.67 -2.91 11.83
N ILE A 391 -1.76 -2.14 11.66
CA ILE A 391 -3.13 -2.67 11.66
C ILE A 391 -3.65 -2.69 10.21
N TRP A 392 -3.61 -3.86 9.59
CA TRP A 392 -4.01 -4.05 8.20
C TRP A 392 -5.52 -4.11 8.01
N SER A 393 -6.00 -3.55 6.89
CA SER A 393 -7.42 -3.46 6.55
C SER A 393 -8.09 -4.82 6.37
N TYR A 394 -7.36 -5.83 5.90
CA TYR A 394 -7.85 -7.19 5.67
C TYR A 394 -7.02 -8.19 6.49
N PRO A 395 -7.39 -8.43 7.76
CA PRO A 395 -6.58 -9.25 8.68
C PRO A 395 -6.27 -10.63 8.12
N GLY A 396 -4.98 -10.98 8.06
CA GLY A 396 -4.53 -12.28 7.55
C GLY A 396 -4.51 -12.43 6.02
N LEU A 397 -5.12 -11.49 5.28
CA LEU A 397 -5.18 -11.50 3.81
C LEU A 397 -4.25 -10.44 3.17
N GLN A 398 -4.14 -9.27 3.79
CA GLN A 398 -3.20 -8.20 3.40
C GLN A 398 -2.19 -7.95 4.52
N ARG A 399 -0.96 -7.59 4.13
CA ARG A 399 0.20 -7.33 4.98
C ARG A 399 0.88 -6.02 4.56
#